data_AF-A0A7X9IN30-F1
#
_entry.id   AF-A0A7X9IN30-F1
#
_cell.length_a   1.000
_cell.length_b   1.000
_cell.length_c   1.000
_cell.angle_alpha   90.00
_cell.angle_beta   90.00
_cell.angle_gamma   90.00
#
_symmetry.space_group_name_H-M   'P 1'
#
loop_
_entity.id
_entity.type
_entity.pdbx_description
1 polymer ?
#
loop_
_entity_poly.entity_id
_entity_poly.type
_entity_poly.pdbx_seq_one_letter_code
_entity_poly.pdbx_strand_id
1 'polypeptide(L)'
;VLSGYNFRKDYIKELDAAIEEATTAGLGIIAMKTLAGGFWDRQRTQPINTKAALKWAMNNSKITTSVPGMTTFDQLKSNLDVAKDLKLTPQEIQDLKLGQTANLSGLYCQGCQRCLPQCPKSLPIPDMMRAYMYAYGYRNLQAAHELVAELNLPDNPCEGCDTCSVSCAFRFNVREKLVDINRLKAVPGDFFA
;
A
#
# COMPACT_ATOMS: atom_id res chain seq x y z
N VAL A 1 8.51 -15.35 -8.97
CA VAL A 1 8.51 -14.61 -7.68
C VAL A 1 7.42 -13.54 -7.72
N LEU A 2 6.58 -13.45 -6.68
CA LEU A 2 5.62 -12.36 -6.52
C LEU A 2 6.23 -11.30 -5.60
N SER A 3 6.40 -10.08 -6.08
CA SER A 3 7.02 -9.00 -5.30
C SER A 3 6.22 -7.71 -5.39
N GLY A 4 6.17 -6.97 -4.29
CA GLY A 4 5.60 -5.62 -4.31
C GLY A 4 6.50 -4.70 -5.14
N TYR A 5 6.02 -4.19 -6.28
CA TYR A 5 6.80 -3.35 -7.19
C TYR A 5 5.96 -2.16 -7.67
N ASN A 6 6.31 -0.95 -7.24
CA ASN A 6 5.60 0.28 -7.61
C ASN A 6 6.50 1.51 -7.46
N PHE A 7 6.05 2.61 -8.08
CA PHE A 7 6.75 3.89 -8.18
C PHE A 7 6.99 4.62 -6.85
N ARG A 8 6.50 4.10 -5.72
CA ARG A 8 6.71 4.68 -4.39
C ARG A 8 7.79 3.97 -3.59
N LYS A 9 8.42 2.91 -4.09
CA LYS A 9 9.48 2.20 -3.36
C LYS A 9 10.66 3.13 -3.08
N ASP A 10 11.02 3.25 -1.80
CA ASP A 10 12.16 4.07 -1.34
C ASP A 10 13.50 3.33 -1.43
N TYR A 11 13.48 2.06 -1.83
CA TYR A 11 14.64 1.18 -2.09
C TYR A 11 14.58 0.59 -3.51
N ILE A 12 14.12 1.39 -4.49
CA ILE A 12 13.86 0.87 -5.84
C ILE A 12 15.12 0.34 -6.53
N LYS A 13 16.30 0.94 -6.27
CA LYS A 13 17.57 0.51 -6.86
C LYS A 13 17.97 -0.89 -6.39
N GLU A 14 17.85 -1.14 -5.09
CA GLU A 14 18.13 -2.43 -4.47
C GLU A 14 17.12 -3.48 -4.92
N LEU A 15 15.85 -3.09 -5.06
CA LEU A 15 14.79 -3.96 -5.58
C LEU A 15 15.04 -4.35 -7.05
N ASP A 16 15.47 -3.41 -7.89
CA ASP A 16 15.82 -3.66 -9.29
C ASP A 16 17.02 -4.60 -9.40
N ALA A 17 18.03 -4.43 -8.55
CA ALA A 17 19.17 -5.35 -8.50
C ALA A 17 18.77 -6.78 -8.11
N ALA A 18 17.89 -6.94 -7.12
CA ALA A 18 17.36 -8.25 -6.73
C ALA A 18 16.47 -8.89 -7.83
N ILE A 19 15.73 -8.07 -8.57
CA ILE A 19 14.96 -8.51 -9.74
C ILE A 19 15.90 -8.97 -10.86
N GLU A 20 17.00 -8.25 -11.11
CA GLU A 20 18.01 -8.65 -12.11
C GLU A 20 18.64 -10.00 -11.77
N GLU A 21 19.01 -10.21 -10.51
CA GLU A 21 19.54 -11.49 -10.02
C GLU A 21 18.53 -12.63 -10.24
N ALA A 22 17.28 -12.43 -9.82
CA ALA A 22 16.24 -13.43 -9.96
C ALA A 22 15.95 -13.78 -11.44
N THR A 23 15.89 -12.78 -12.32
CA THR A 23 15.66 -13.01 -13.75
C THR A 23 16.85 -13.66 -14.45
N THR A 24 18.09 -13.34 -14.05
CA THR A 24 19.30 -14.01 -14.53
C THR A 24 19.31 -15.49 -14.15
N ALA A 25 18.73 -15.84 -13.00
CA ALA A 25 18.51 -17.22 -12.57
C ALA A 25 17.31 -17.90 -13.26
N GLY A 26 16.67 -17.26 -14.24
CA GLY A 26 15.54 -17.83 -14.99
C GLY A 26 14.18 -17.72 -14.29
N LEU A 27 14.05 -16.90 -13.24
CA LEU A 27 12.79 -16.73 -12.52
C LEU A 27 11.96 -15.58 -13.11
N GLY A 28 10.69 -15.87 -13.41
CA GLY A 28 9.72 -14.83 -13.78
C GLY A 28 9.28 -13.98 -12.57
N ILE A 29 9.06 -12.69 -12.79
CA ILE A 29 8.65 -11.73 -11.75
C ILE A 29 7.21 -11.27 -11.99
N ILE A 30 6.37 -11.44 -10.96
CA ILE A 30 5.01 -10.90 -10.92
C ILE A 30 5.03 -9.64 -10.05
N ALA A 31 4.75 -8.49 -10.66
CA ALA A 31 4.64 -7.21 -9.96
C ALA A 31 3.28 -7.12 -9.24
N MET A 32 3.33 -7.17 -7.91
CA MET A 32 2.19 -6.95 -7.01
C MET A 32 2.18 -5.50 -6.51
N LYS A 33 1.01 -5.01 -6.08
CA LYS A 33 0.83 -3.69 -5.46
C LYS A 33 1.27 -2.54 -6.37
N THR A 34 1.20 -2.71 -7.69
CA THR A 34 1.57 -1.72 -8.70
C THR A 34 0.84 -0.39 -8.50
N LEU A 35 -0.42 -0.44 -8.09
CA LEU A 35 -1.27 0.73 -7.87
C LEU A 35 -1.02 1.48 -6.56
N ALA A 36 -0.09 1.02 -5.71
CA ALA A 36 0.30 1.68 -4.46
C ALA A 36 -0.87 2.12 -3.55
N GLY A 37 -1.91 1.30 -3.45
CA GLY A 37 -3.09 1.56 -2.62
C GLY A 37 -4.24 2.27 -3.35
N GLY A 38 -4.07 2.63 -4.62
CA GLY A 38 -5.11 3.14 -5.52
C GLY A 38 -5.55 4.58 -5.26
N PHE A 39 -5.30 5.12 -4.07
CA PHE A 39 -5.69 6.47 -3.66
C PHE A 39 -4.60 7.17 -2.86
N TRP A 40 -4.56 8.49 -3.03
CA TRP A 40 -3.65 9.38 -2.30
C TRP A 40 -4.16 9.76 -0.91
N ASP A 41 -5.46 9.65 -0.69
CA ASP A 41 -6.16 10.10 0.50
C ASP A 41 -7.11 9.02 1.05
N ARG A 42 -7.44 9.14 2.34
CA ARG A 42 -8.36 8.22 3.03
C ARG A 42 -9.79 8.31 2.50
N GLN A 43 -10.24 9.50 2.13
CA GLN A 43 -11.58 9.76 1.63
C GLN A 43 -11.78 9.24 0.20
N ARG A 44 -10.70 8.82 -0.46
CA ARG A 44 -10.68 8.30 -1.83
C ARG A 44 -11.17 9.32 -2.86
N THR A 45 -10.88 10.59 -2.62
CA THR A 45 -11.20 11.72 -3.51
C THR A 45 -10.09 11.97 -4.53
N GLN A 46 -8.87 11.50 -4.26
CA GLN A 46 -7.69 11.68 -5.10
C GLN A 46 -7.17 10.30 -5.55
N PRO A 47 -7.73 9.72 -6.63
CA PRO A 47 -7.26 8.44 -7.15
C PRO A 47 -5.82 8.55 -7.68
N ILE A 48 -5.05 7.48 -7.51
CA ILE A 48 -3.78 7.31 -8.21
C ILE A 48 -4.10 7.07 -9.69
N ASN A 49 -3.35 7.70 -10.61
CA ASN A 49 -3.45 7.38 -12.03
C ASN A 49 -3.00 5.93 -12.25
N THR A 50 -3.97 5.02 -12.36
CA THR A 50 -3.73 3.58 -12.41
C THR A 50 -3.05 3.14 -13.70
N LYS A 51 -3.36 3.81 -14.82
CA LYS A 51 -2.67 3.58 -16.10
C LYS A 51 -1.20 3.95 -15.99
N ALA A 52 -0.89 5.14 -15.46
CA ALA A 52 0.49 5.57 -15.24
C ALA A 52 1.24 4.59 -14.31
N ALA A 53 0.61 4.17 -13.21
CA ALA A 53 1.23 3.26 -12.25
C ALA A 53 1.54 1.89 -12.86
N LEU A 54 0.63 1.35 -13.67
CA LEU A 54 0.84 0.10 -14.38
C LEU A 54 1.88 0.21 -15.48
N LYS A 55 1.83 1.27 -16.31
CA LYS A 55 2.87 1.55 -17.30
C LYS A 55 4.24 1.63 -16.64
N TRP A 56 4.36 2.37 -15.52
CA TRP A 56 5.61 2.47 -14.79
C TRP A 56 6.16 1.10 -14.38
N ALA A 57 5.29 0.22 -13.86
CA ALA A 57 5.71 -1.12 -13.45
C ALA A 57 6.15 -1.97 -14.65
N MET A 58 5.37 -1.95 -15.73
CA MET A 58 5.59 -2.76 -16.93
C MET A 58 6.69 -2.22 -17.86
N ASN A 59 7.17 -0.98 -17.66
CA ASN A 59 8.34 -0.46 -18.38
C ASN A 59 9.66 -1.10 -17.94
N ASN A 60 9.71 -1.76 -16.77
CA ASN A 60 10.85 -2.57 -16.41
C ASN A 60 10.75 -3.91 -17.16
N SER A 61 11.63 -4.11 -18.15
CA SER A 61 11.66 -5.31 -19.01
C SER A 61 11.93 -6.63 -18.26
N LYS A 62 12.34 -6.56 -17.00
CA LYS A 62 12.55 -7.71 -16.10
C LYS A 62 11.27 -8.13 -15.37
N ILE A 63 10.21 -7.32 -15.43
CA ILE A 63 8.89 -7.70 -14.93
C ILE A 63 8.18 -8.56 -15.98
N THR A 64 7.84 -9.79 -15.61
CA THR A 64 7.17 -10.75 -16.50
C THR A 64 5.69 -10.43 -16.67
N THR A 65 5.01 -10.09 -15.57
CA THR A 65 3.59 -9.70 -15.59
C THR A 65 3.23 -8.91 -14.34
N SER A 66 2.03 -8.34 -14.30
CA SER A 66 1.48 -7.67 -13.13
C SER A 66 0.10 -8.21 -12.78
N VAL A 67 -0.27 -8.07 -11.51
CA VAL A 67 -1.58 -8.48 -10.98
C VAL A 67 -2.33 -7.27 -10.40
N PRO A 68 -2.73 -6.28 -11.23
CA PRO A 68 -3.52 -5.15 -10.73
C PRO A 68 -4.85 -5.62 -10.16
N GLY A 69 -5.21 -5.08 -9.01
CA GLY A 69 -6.55 -5.25 -8.46
C GLY A 69 -7.60 -4.54 -9.31
N MET A 70 -8.75 -5.18 -9.49
CA MET A 70 -9.91 -4.62 -10.18
C MET A 70 -11.19 -5.24 -9.62
N THR A 71 -12.23 -4.43 -9.47
CA THR A 71 -13.55 -4.86 -8.99
C THR A 71 -14.68 -4.47 -9.93
N THR A 72 -14.36 -3.82 -11.05
CA THR A 72 -15.33 -3.41 -12.08
C THR A 72 -14.79 -3.71 -13.48
N PHE A 73 -15.70 -3.88 -14.45
CA PHE A 73 -15.33 -4.08 -15.85
C PHE A 73 -14.59 -2.88 -16.45
N ASP A 74 -14.86 -1.66 -15.99
CA ASP A 74 -14.15 -0.47 -16.46
C ASP A 74 -12.69 -0.46 -15.99
N GLN A 75 -12.42 -0.92 -14.77
CA GLN A 75 -11.05 -1.13 -14.29
C GLN A 75 -10.35 -2.22 -15.08
N LEU A 76 -11.05 -3.33 -15.39
CA LEU A 76 -10.50 -4.38 -16.27
C LEU A 76 -10.12 -3.82 -17.64
N LYS A 77 -11.04 -3.11 -18.31
CA LYS A 77 -10.78 -2.48 -19.62
C LYS A 77 -9.60 -1.50 -19.54
N SER A 78 -9.55 -0.66 -18.50
CA SER A 78 -8.46 0.29 -18.28
C SER A 78 -7.11 -0.40 -18.08
N ASN A 79 -7.08 -1.51 -17.34
CA ASN A 79 -5.86 -2.29 -17.11
C ASN A 79 -5.38 -2.98 -18.40
N LEU A 80 -6.30 -3.55 -19.19
CA LEU A 80 -5.99 -4.17 -20.48
C LEU A 80 -5.47 -3.16 -21.51
N ASP A 81 -6.01 -1.93 -21.48
CA ASP A 81 -5.61 -0.86 -22.39
C ASP A 81 -4.13 -0.48 -22.25
N VAL A 82 -3.56 -0.62 -21.05
CA VAL A 82 -2.13 -0.38 -20.79
C VAL A 82 -1.23 -1.31 -21.63
N ALA A 83 -1.66 -2.53 -21.91
CA ALA A 83 -0.86 -3.48 -22.68
C ALA A 83 -0.63 -3.05 -24.15
N LYS A 84 -1.41 -2.08 -24.65
CA LYS A 84 -1.28 -1.56 -26.02
C LYS A 84 -0.14 -0.56 -26.18
N ASP A 85 0.14 0.22 -25.14
CA ASP A 85 1.20 1.23 -25.15
C ASP A 85 1.71 1.47 -23.73
N LEU A 86 2.99 1.14 -23.52
CA LEU A 86 3.66 1.31 -22.23
C LEU A 86 4.28 2.70 -22.08
N LYS A 87 4.32 3.54 -23.12
CA LYS A 87 4.94 4.86 -23.04
C LYS A 87 4.23 5.74 -22.02
N LEU A 88 5.01 6.26 -21.07
CA LEU A 88 4.56 7.26 -20.11
C LEU A 88 4.60 8.65 -20.75
N THR A 89 3.47 9.34 -20.68
CA THR A 89 3.37 10.76 -21.04
C THR A 89 3.94 11.66 -19.93
N PRO A 90 4.32 12.90 -20.23
CA PRO A 90 4.76 13.85 -19.20
C PRO A 90 3.74 14.05 -18.08
N GLN A 91 2.44 14.09 -18.40
CA GLN A 91 1.38 14.22 -17.40
C GLN A 91 1.30 12.98 -16.50
N GLU A 92 1.36 11.77 -17.07
CA GLU A 92 1.37 10.53 -16.29
C GLU A 92 2.56 10.48 -15.31
N ILE A 93 3.74 10.95 -15.72
CA ILE A 93 4.91 11.04 -14.84
C ILE A 93 4.66 12.04 -13.69
N GLN A 94 4.01 13.17 -13.96
CA GLN A 94 3.67 14.16 -12.92
C GLN A 94 2.64 13.59 -11.93
N ASP A 95 1.63 12.86 -12.42
CA ASP A 95 0.60 12.23 -11.58
C ASP A 95 1.22 11.25 -10.57
N LEU A 96 2.26 10.50 -10.98
CA LEU A 96 2.99 9.58 -10.08
C LEU A 96 3.82 10.32 -9.01
N LYS A 97 4.14 11.60 -9.22
CA LYS A 97 4.86 12.44 -8.25
C LYS A 97 3.93 13.17 -7.30
N LEU A 98 2.62 13.11 -7.48
CA LEU A 98 1.65 13.87 -6.70
C LEU A 98 1.79 13.67 -5.19
N GLY A 99 2.07 12.44 -4.73
CA GLY A 99 2.26 12.19 -3.30
C GLY A 99 3.50 12.89 -2.70
N GLN A 100 4.50 13.21 -3.51
CA GLN A 100 5.64 14.01 -3.07
C GLN A 100 5.29 15.50 -3.09
N THR A 101 4.73 15.99 -4.20
CA THR A 101 4.45 17.42 -4.42
C THR A 101 3.34 17.96 -3.53
N ALA A 102 2.31 17.16 -3.24
CA ALA A 102 1.18 17.53 -2.39
C ALA A 102 1.30 16.99 -0.93
N ASN A 103 2.48 16.45 -0.57
CA ASN A 103 2.73 15.85 0.76
C ASN A 103 1.71 14.77 1.17
N LEU A 104 1.28 13.93 0.21
CA LEU A 104 0.31 12.86 0.44
C LEU A 104 1.02 11.52 0.71
N SER A 105 0.70 10.91 1.85
CA SER A 105 1.24 9.61 2.26
C SER A 105 0.60 8.43 1.50
N GLY A 106 -0.61 8.60 0.96
CA GLY A 106 -1.36 7.52 0.32
C GLY A 106 -2.02 6.59 1.33
N LEU A 107 -2.33 5.36 0.90
CA LEU A 107 -2.89 4.33 1.77
C LEU A 107 -1.98 3.11 1.92
N TYR A 108 -0.96 2.97 1.07
CA TYR A 108 -0.17 1.75 1.00
C TYR A 108 0.99 1.73 1.99
N CYS A 109 0.86 0.92 3.04
CA CYS A 109 1.98 0.51 3.88
C CYS A 109 2.81 -0.57 3.18
N GLN A 110 4.13 -0.38 3.12
CA GLN A 110 5.05 -1.35 2.51
C GLN A 110 5.31 -2.59 3.36
N GLY A 111 4.94 -2.57 4.64
CA GLY A 111 5.30 -3.64 5.58
C GLY A 111 6.82 -3.76 5.81
N CYS A 112 7.58 -2.66 5.71
CA CYS A 112 9.05 -2.68 5.82
C CYS A 112 9.58 -2.88 7.25
N GLN A 113 8.70 -2.96 8.25
CA GLN A 113 9.02 -3.23 9.66
C GLN A 113 9.96 -2.23 10.36
N ARG A 114 10.45 -1.18 9.69
CA ARG A 114 11.32 -0.14 10.29
C ARG A 114 10.68 0.57 11.49
N CYS A 115 9.35 0.54 11.59
CA CYS A 115 8.60 1.11 12.70
C CYS A 115 8.68 0.30 14.00
N LEU A 116 8.91 -1.02 13.93
CA LEU A 116 8.89 -1.92 15.08
C LEU A 116 9.88 -1.50 16.18
N PRO A 117 11.18 -1.30 15.90
CA PRO A 117 12.14 -0.93 16.96
C PRO A 117 11.92 0.49 17.50
N GLN A 118 11.11 1.31 16.83
CA GLN A 118 10.86 2.70 17.22
C GLN A 118 9.71 2.82 18.24
N CYS A 119 8.84 1.82 18.34
CA CYS A 119 7.66 1.88 19.20
C CYS A 119 7.99 1.36 20.61
N PRO A 120 7.93 2.19 21.67
CA PRO A 120 8.25 1.75 23.04
C PRO A 120 7.28 0.70 23.58
N LYS A 121 6.09 0.58 22.98
CA LYS A 121 5.07 -0.42 23.33
C LYS A 121 5.18 -1.71 22.52
N SER A 122 6.14 -1.82 21.60
CA SER A 122 6.31 -2.99 20.74
C SER A 122 5.03 -3.41 20.01
N LEU A 123 4.23 -2.43 19.56
CA LEU A 123 2.95 -2.70 18.88
C LEU A 123 3.17 -3.40 17.53
N PRO A 124 2.23 -4.28 17.10
CA PRO A 124 2.26 -4.94 15.80
C PRO A 124 1.86 -3.97 14.66
N ILE A 125 2.62 -2.89 14.49
CA ILE A 125 2.32 -1.78 13.58
C ILE A 125 2.08 -2.26 12.13
N PRO A 126 2.87 -3.18 11.55
CA PRO A 126 2.62 -3.66 10.19
C PRO A 126 1.23 -4.32 10.01
N ASP A 127 0.77 -5.10 10.98
CA ASP A 127 -0.53 -5.77 10.92
C ASP A 127 -1.67 -4.78 11.14
N MET A 128 -1.54 -3.84 12.07
CA MET A 128 -2.51 -2.75 12.22
C MET A 128 -2.60 -1.87 10.97
N MET A 129 -1.47 -1.60 10.30
CA MET A 129 -1.45 -0.88 9.03
C MET A 129 -2.05 -1.71 7.88
N ARG A 130 -1.96 -3.05 7.94
CA ARG A 130 -2.67 -3.94 7.02
C ARG A 130 -4.18 -3.86 7.24
N ALA A 131 -4.66 -3.88 8.48
CA ALA A 131 -6.07 -3.64 8.80
C ALA A 131 -6.54 -2.27 8.30
N TYR A 132 -5.70 -1.23 8.45
CA TYR A 132 -6.00 0.11 7.93
C TYR A 132 -6.17 0.10 6.41
N MET A 133 -5.33 -0.65 5.69
CA MET A 133 -5.48 -0.84 4.25
C MET A 133 -6.74 -1.63 3.87
N TYR A 134 -7.13 -2.66 4.64
CA TYR A 134 -8.40 -3.36 4.44
C TYR A 134 -9.59 -2.41 4.53
N ALA A 135 -9.66 -1.63 5.61
CA ALA A 135 -10.79 -0.71 5.84
C ALA A 135 -10.87 0.40 4.78
N TYR A 136 -9.78 1.16 4.57
CA TYR A 136 -9.84 2.39 3.77
C TYR A 136 -9.38 2.20 2.31
N GLY A 137 -8.39 1.33 2.08
CA GLY A 137 -7.89 1.04 0.75
C GLY A 137 -8.77 0.07 -0.03
N TYR A 138 -9.20 -1.01 0.62
CA TYR A 138 -9.96 -2.09 -0.03
C TYR A 138 -11.46 -2.05 0.26
N ARG A 139 -11.92 -1.20 1.19
CA ARG A 139 -13.31 -1.16 1.67
C ARG A 139 -13.80 -2.53 2.17
N ASN A 140 -12.89 -3.33 2.73
CA ASN A 140 -13.19 -4.59 3.36
C ASN A 140 -13.13 -4.40 4.88
N LEU A 141 -14.24 -3.93 5.45
CA LEU A 141 -14.34 -3.67 6.90
C LEU A 141 -14.33 -4.97 7.70
N GLN A 142 -14.90 -6.05 7.18
CA GLN A 142 -14.89 -7.36 7.81
C GLN A 142 -13.45 -7.85 8.04
N ALA A 143 -12.61 -7.90 7.00
CA ALA A 143 -11.22 -8.33 7.14
C ALA A 143 -10.39 -7.38 8.03
N ALA A 144 -10.72 -6.08 8.05
CA ALA A 144 -10.10 -5.14 8.96
C ALA A 144 -10.48 -5.43 10.42
N HIS A 145 -11.77 -5.67 10.68
CA HIS A 145 -12.32 -6.01 11.99
C HIS A 145 -11.74 -7.33 12.52
N GLU A 146 -11.80 -8.40 11.72
CA GLU A 146 -11.26 -9.72 12.09
C GLU A 146 -9.79 -9.62 12.51
N LEU A 147 -8.98 -8.90 11.72
CA LEU A 147 -7.57 -8.71 12.03
C LEU A 147 -7.34 -7.92 13.33
N VAL A 148 -8.04 -6.80 13.55
CA VAL A 148 -7.84 -6.02 14.80
C VAL A 148 -8.39 -6.75 16.04
N ALA A 149 -9.44 -7.56 15.89
CA ALA A 149 -9.96 -8.40 16.95
C ALA A 149 -8.97 -9.51 17.33
N GLU A 150 -8.36 -10.18 16.33
CA GLU A 150 -7.36 -11.23 16.54
C GLU A 150 -6.11 -10.71 17.26
N LEU A 151 -5.67 -9.48 16.96
CA LEU A 151 -4.51 -8.86 17.61
C LEU A 151 -4.72 -8.61 19.12
N ASN A 152 -5.97 -8.62 19.60
CA ASN A 152 -6.36 -8.50 21.01
C ASN A 152 -5.63 -7.37 21.78
N LEU A 153 -5.49 -6.20 21.14
CA LEU A 153 -4.84 -5.04 21.74
C LEU A 153 -5.79 -4.29 22.69
N PRO A 154 -5.28 -3.52 23.67
CA PRO A 154 -6.09 -2.58 24.45
C PRO A 154 -6.85 -1.61 23.54
N ASP A 155 -7.97 -1.06 24.02
CA ASP A 155 -8.83 -0.17 23.22
C ASP A 155 -8.07 1.04 22.67
N ASN A 156 -7.18 1.61 23.47
CA ASN A 156 -6.18 2.57 23.02
C ASN A 156 -4.77 1.93 23.09
N PRO A 157 -4.26 1.38 21.97
CA PRO A 157 -2.96 0.72 21.96
C PRO A 157 -1.80 1.70 22.18
N CYS A 158 -2.03 3.00 21.97
CA CYS A 158 -1.04 4.06 22.16
C CYS A 158 -1.21 4.81 23.50
N GLU A 159 -2.01 4.31 24.44
CA GLU A 159 -2.26 4.95 25.73
C GLU A 159 -0.97 5.21 26.53
N GLY A 160 -0.80 6.42 27.08
CA GLY A 160 0.41 6.80 27.82
C GLY A 160 1.61 7.20 26.94
N CYS A 161 1.45 7.29 25.62
CA CYS A 161 2.41 7.98 24.75
C CYS A 161 1.95 9.42 24.51
N ASP A 162 2.76 10.42 24.88
CA ASP A 162 2.47 11.83 24.58
C ASP A 162 2.64 12.13 23.09
N THR A 163 3.73 11.64 22.49
CA THR A 163 4.02 11.76 21.06
C THR A 163 4.38 10.39 20.46
N CYS A 164 4.19 10.25 19.15
CA CYS A 164 4.58 9.04 18.45
C CYS A 164 6.06 9.13 18.06
N SER A 165 6.88 8.22 18.58
CA SER A 165 8.31 8.11 18.25
C SER A 165 8.59 7.51 16.86
N VAL A 166 7.57 6.99 16.17
CA VAL A 166 7.74 6.30 14.89
C VAL A 166 7.85 7.30 13.74
N SER A 167 9.04 7.38 13.15
CA SER A 167 9.30 8.00 11.86
C SER A 167 9.05 6.99 10.74
N CYS A 168 7.86 7.08 10.13
CA CYS A 168 7.50 6.21 9.01
C CYS A 168 8.19 6.68 7.72
N ALA A 169 8.88 5.76 7.02
CA ALA A 169 9.50 6.02 5.71
C ALA A 169 8.52 6.57 4.65
N PHE A 170 7.23 6.31 4.83
CA PHE A 170 6.15 6.76 3.94
C PHE A 170 5.34 7.92 4.51
N ARG A 171 5.85 8.56 5.58
CA ARG A 171 5.25 9.74 6.24
C ARG A 171 3.84 9.50 6.77
N PHE A 172 3.52 8.26 7.14
CA PHE A 172 2.26 7.98 7.83
C PHE A 172 2.30 8.51 9.26
N ASN A 173 1.22 9.17 9.67
CA ASN A 173 0.92 9.37 11.09
C ASN A 173 0.49 8.04 11.70
N VAL A 174 1.47 7.28 12.22
CA VAL A 174 1.27 5.90 12.69
C VAL A 174 0.29 5.87 13.86
N ARG A 175 0.47 6.72 14.89
CA ARG A 175 -0.44 6.77 16.05
C ARG A 175 -1.90 7.00 15.64
N GLU A 176 -2.15 8.01 14.82
CA GLU A 176 -3.51 8.34 14.36
C GLU A 176 -4.16 7.13 13.67
N LYS A 177 -3.43 6.49 12.75
CA LYS A 177 -3.95 5.33 12.00
C LYS A 177 -4.22 4.12 12.90
N LEU A 178 -3.33 3.88 13.88
CA LEU A 178 -3.45 2.77 14.81
C LEU A 178 -4.65 2.93 15.74
N VAL A 179 -4.83 4.13 16.31
CA VAL A 179 -6.00 4.44 17.16
C VAL A 179 -7.28 4.38 16.34
N ASP A 180 -7.28 4.95 15.12
CA ASP A 180 -8.45 4.95 14.24
C ASP A 180 -8.86 3.55 13.78
N ILE A 181 -7.92 2.65 13.46
CA ILE A 181 -8.29 1.29 13.03
C ILE A 181 -8.72 0.41 14.19
N ASN A 182 -8.10 0.56 15.36
CA ASN A 182 -8.39 -0.27 16.53
C ASN A 182 -9.83 -0.09 17.05
N ARG A 183 -10.45 1.08 16.78
CA ARG A 183 -11.85 1.33 17.13
C ARG A 183 -12.84 0.34 16.49
N LEU A 184 -12.46 -0.31 15.37
CA LEU A 184 -13.33 -1.30 14.73
C LEU A 184 -13.61 -2.49 15.66
N LYS A 185 -12.67 -2.86 16.54
CA LYS A 185 -12.82 -3.97 17.51
C LYS A 185 -14.06 -3.82 18.41
N ALA A 186 -14.54 -2.59 18.63
CA ALA A 186 -15.72 -2.32 19.46
C ALA A 186 -17.05 -2.53 18.71
N VAL A 187 -17.02 -2.71 17.39
CA VAL A 187 -18.22 -2.94 16.58
C VAL A 187 -18.47 -4.45 16.48
N PRO A 188 -19.67 -4.95 16.80
CA PRO A 188 -20.00 -6.36 16.63
C PRO A 188 -19.76 -6.83 15.19
N GLY A 189 -19.10 -7.98 15.02
CA GLY A 189 -18.63 -8.45 13.71
C GLY A 189 -19.76 -8.72 12.70
N ASP A 190 -20.96 -9.04 13.17
CA ASP A 190 -22.17 -9.26 12.39
C ASP A 190 -22.66 -7.99 11.67
N PHE A 191 -22.19 -6.80 12.07
CA PHE A 191 -22.50 -5.55 11.37
C PHE A 191 -21.70 -5.36 10.08
N PHE A 192 -20.71 -6.22 9.81
CA PHE A 192 -19.90 -6.18 8.58
C PHE A 192 -20.20 -7.33 7.60
N ALA A 193 -21.14 -8.21 7.95
CA ALA A 193 -21.56 -9.37 7.16
C ALA A 193 -22.49 -9.02 6.00
#